data_AF-A0A529QR90-F1
#
_entry.id   AF-A0A529QR90-F1
#
_cell.length_a   1.000
_cell.length_b   1.000
_cell.length_c   1.000
_cell.angle_alpha   90.00
_cell.angle_beta   90.00
_cell.angle_gamma   90.00
#
_symmetry.space_group_name_H-M   'P 1'
#
loop_
_entity.id
_entity.type
_entity.pdbx_description
1 polymer ?
#
loop_
_entity_poly.entity_id
_entity_poly.type
_entity_poly.pdbx_seq_one_letter_code
_entity_poly.pdbx_strand_id
1 'polypeptide(L)'
;MFAEQLRQYQRDREPAYKLATTAAMLGRGDDAIRYLEESARRKEDDLLGVRIDPAFRGLRADPRYRAIVEAEGFVPAQAPGA
;
A
#
# COMPACT_ATOMS: atom_id res chain seq x y z
N MET A 1 18.07 1.81 0.59
CA MET A 1 16.93 0.94 0.94
C MET A 1 15.89 0.90 -0.19
N PHE A 2 15.14 1.98 -0.46
CA PHE A 2 14.08 1.96 -1.49
C PHE A 2 14.54 1.59 -2.91
N ALA A 3 15.69 2.11 -3.36
CA ALA A 3 16.24 1.78 -4.69
C ALA A 3 16.60 0.29 -4.84
N GLU A 4 16.99 -0.39 -3.75
CA GLU A 4 17.24 -1.83 -3.77
C GLU A 4 15.93 -2.62 -3.83
N GLN A 5 14.92 -2.23 -3.04
CA GLN A 5 13.59 -2.84 -3.12
C GLN A 5 13.01 -2.73 -4.54
N LEU A 6 13.17 -1.58 -5.20
CA LEU A 6 12.75 -1.40 -6.59
C LEU A 6 13.45 -2.37 -7.54
N ARG A 7 14.77 -2.57 -7.39
CA ARG A 7 15.51 -3.56 -8.18
C ARG A 7 15.04 -4.98 -7.94
N GLN A 8 14.67 -5.33 -6.71
CA GLN A 8 14.18 -6.68 -6.38
C GLN A 8 12.75 -6.89 -6.88
N TYR A 9 11.88 -5.88 -6.78
CA TYR A 9 10.54 -5.89 -7.37
C TYR A 9 10.59 -6.06 -8.90
N GLN A 10 11.49 -5.36 -9.59
CA GLN A 10 11.71 -5.52 -11.04
C GLN A 10 12.20 -6.92 -11.44
N ARG A 11 12.73 -7.70 -10.48
CA ARG A 11 13.14 -9.09 -10.65
C ARG A 11 12.10 -10.08 -10.14
N ASP A 12 10.91 -9.61 -9.79
CA ASP A 12 9.82 -10.37 -9.15
C ASP A 12 10.26 -11.12 -7.88
N ARG A 13 11.18 -10.52 -7.11
CA ARG A 13 11.69 -11.07 -5.84
C ARG A 13 11.14 -10.37 -4.61
N GLU A 14 10.35 -9.33 -4.80
CA GLU A 14 9.78 -8.52 -3.73
C GLU A 14 8.35 -8.13 -4.11
N PRO A 15 7.38 -8.25 -3.19
CA PRO A 15 6.00 -7.85 -3.45
C PRO A 15 5.87 -6.34 -3.68
N ALA A 16 4.88 -5.95 -4.48
CA ALA A 16 4.49 -4.56 -4.66
C ALA A 16 4.06 -3.93 -3.33
N TYR A 17 3.43 -4.71 -2.44
CA TYR A 17 3.02 -4.26 -1.11
C TYR A 17 4.17 -3.62 -0.32
N LYS A 18 5.38 -4.19 -0.37
CA LYS A 18 6.53 -3.64 0.37
C LYS A 18 7.06 -2.34 -0.23
N LEU A 19 6.91 -2.15 -1.54
CA LEU A 19 7.22 -0.87 -2.17
C LEU A 19 6.18 0.17 -1.77
N ALA A 20 4.90 -0.23 -1.66
CA ALA A 20 3.84 0.66 -1.19
C ALA A 20 4.08 1.15 0.23
N THR A 21 4.40 0.25 1.17
CA THR A 21 4.68 0.64 2.57
C THR A 21 5.87 1.59 2.65
N THR A 22 6.96 1.29 1.95
CA THR A 22 8.15 2.15 1.95
C THR A 22 7.87 3.50 1.29
N ALA A 23 7.12 3.53 0.18
CA ALA A 23 6.71 4.79 -0.47
C ALA A 23 5.83 5.64 0.46
N ALA A 24 4.88 5.03 1.17
CA ALA A 24 4.03 5.72 2.13
C ALA A 24 4.83 6.33 3.28
N MET A 25 5.79 5.57 3.84
CA MET A 25 6.70 6.06 4.88
C MET A 25 7.59 7.22 4.41
N LEU A 26 7.89 7.29 3.12
CA LEU A 26 8.65 8.38 2.51
C LEU A 26 7.76 9.59 2.12
N GLY A 27 6.46 9.57 2.45
CA GLY A 27 5.51 10.62 2.09
C GLY A 27 5.14 10.64 0.60
N ARG A 28 5.48 9.59 -0.15
CA ARG A 28 5.20 9.47 -1.60
C ARG A 28 3.85 8.81 -1.81
N GLY A 29 2.78 9.54 -1.52
CA GLY A 29 1.41 9.02 -1.51
C GLY A 29 0.99 8.38 -2.83
N ASP A 30 1.21 9.05 -3.96
CA ASP A 30 0.83 8.51 -5.28
C ASP A 30 1.58 7.22 -5.64
N ASP A 31 2.88 7.14 -5.33
CA ASP A 31 3.64 5.91 -5.52
C ASP A 31 3.12 4.78 -4.63
N ALA A 32 2.77 5.09 -3.38
CA ALA A 32 2.22 4.11 -2.45
C ALA A 32 0.88 3.54 -2.95
N ILE A 33 -0.02 4.40 -3.42
CA ILE A 33 -1.30 3.98 -4.03
C ILE A 33 -1.04 3.10 -5.25
N ARG A 34 -0.18 3.53 -6.17
CA ARG A 34 0.14 2.76 -7.38
C ARG A 34 0.65 1.36 -7.05
N TYR A 35 1.50 1.22 -6.04
CA TYR A 35 2.00 -0.09 -5.62
C TYR A 35 0.96 -0.91 -4.85
N LEU A 36 0.04 -0.29 -4.12
CA LEU A 36 -1.11 -1.00 -3.52
C LEU A 36 -2.06 -1.55 -4.60
N GLU A 37 -2.36 -0.78 -5.63
CA GLU A 37 -3.17 -1.24 -6.77
C GLU A 37 -2.53 -2.43 -7.47
N GLU A 38 -1.21 -2.37 -7.67
CA GLU A 38 -0.45 -3.47 -8.26
C GLU A 38 -0.42 -4.71 -7.35
N SER A 39 -0.28 -4.52 -6.04
CA SER A 39 -0.37 -5.60 -5.06
C SER A 39 -1.74 -6.28 -5.15
N ALA A 40 -2.83 -5.50 -5.20
CA ALA A 40 -4.21 -5.98 -5.33
C ALA A 40 -4.41 -6.77 -6.62
N ARG A 41 -3.88 -6.25 -7.74
CA ARG A 41 -3.88 -6.95 -9.02
C ARG A 41 -3.12 -8.28 -8.97
N ARG A 42 -2.00 -8.34 -8.25
CA ARG A 42 -1.17 -9.55 -8.05
C ARG A 42 -1.75 -10.51 -7.01
N LYS A 43 -2.76 -10.11 -6.24
CA LYS A 43 -3.34 -10.90 -5.13
C LYS A 43 -2.28 -11.30 -4.10
N GLU A 44 -1.40 -10.36 -3.75
CA GLU A 44 -0.32 -10.63 -2.78
C GLU A 44 -0.90 -10.82 -1.37
N ASP A 45 -0.45 -11.87 -0.66
CA ASP A 45 -0.94 -12.22 0.67
C ASP A 45 -0.81 -11.07 1.69
N ASP A 46 0.19 -10.21 1.51
CA ASP A 46 0.46 -9.05 2.38
C ASP A 46 -0.71 -8.05 2.43
N LEU A 47 -1.59 -8.02 1.41
CA LEU A 47 -2.78 -7.15 1.40
C LEU A 47 -3.74 -7.41 2.54
N LEU A 48 -3.71 -8.60 3.15
CA LEU A 48 -4.49 -8.87 4.36
C LEU A 48 -4.17 -7.86 5.48
N GLY A 49 -2.97 -7.27 5.46
CA GLY A 49 -2.53 -6.22 6.39
C GLY A 49 -2.96 -4.80 6.02
N VAL A 50 -3.51 -4.57 4.80
CA VAL A 50 -3.66 -3.21 4.23
C VAL A 50 -4.38 -2.24 5.15
N ARG A 51 -5.43 -2.69 5.85
CA ARG A 51 -6.23 -1.83 6.74
C ARG A 51 -5.48 -1.43 8.02
N ILE A 52 -4.63 -2.30 8.54
CA ILE A 52 -4.01 -2.17 9.87
C ILE A 52 -2.56 -1.70 9.83
N ASP A 53 -1.91 -1.75 8.68
CA ASP A 53 -0.52 -1.36 8.51
C ASP A 53 -0.29 0.12 8.90
N PRO A 54 0.59 0.41 9.86
CA PRO A 54 0.90 1.78 10.27
C PRO A 54 1.46 2.65 9.14
N ALA A 55 2.14 2.07 8.14
CA ALA A 55 2.72 2.80 7.02
C ALA A 55 1.66 3.59 6.25
N PHE A 56 0.44 3.06 6.17
CA PHE A 56 -0.66 3.67 5.42
C PHE A 56 -1.53 4.64 6.23
N ARG A 57 -1.16 4.96 7.48
CA ARG A 57 -1.93 5.91 8.31
C ARG A 57 -2.17 7.24 7.59
N GLY A 58 -1.18 7.76 6.88
CA GLY A 58 -1.28 9.00 6.11
C GLY A 58 -2.19 8.91 4.88
N LEU A 59 -2.51 7.70 4.40
CA LEU A 59 -3.33 7.46 3.22
C LEU A 59 -4.81 7.19 3.55
N ARG A 60 -5.18 7.05 4.83
CA ARG A 60 -6.55 6.66 5.22
C ARG A 60 -7.64 7.66 4.80
N ALA A 61 -7.25 8.91 4.54
CA ALA A 61 -8.14 9.95 3.99
C ALA A 61 -8.18 9.95 2.45
N ASP A 62 -7.24 9.30 1.77
CA ASP A 62 -7.21 9.24 0.31
C ASP A 62 -8.33 8.31 -0.21
N PRO A 63 -9.23 8.79 -1.08
CA PRO A 63 -10.33 7.98 -1.59
C PRO A 63 -9.86 6.75 -2.37
N ARG A 64 -8.69 6.80 -3.02
CA ARG A 64 -8.12 5.66 -3.76
C ARG A 64 -7.69 4.55 -2.81
N TYR A 65 -7.04 4.90 -1.70
CA TYR A 65 -6.70 3.93 -0.66
C TYR A 65 -7.96 3.27 -0.10
N ARG A 66 -8.99 4.06 0.19
CA ARG A 66 -10.26 3.55 0.73
C ARG A 66 -10.92 2.55 -0.23
N ALA A 67 -10.94 2.86 -1.52
CA ALA A 67 -11.48 1.97 -2.55
C ALA A 67 -10.72 0.63 -2.62
N ILE A 68 -9.39 0.65 -2.48
CA ILE A 68 -8.58 -0.59 -2.43
C ILE A 68 -8.96 -1.44 -1.20
N VAL A 69 -9.06 -0.81 -0.01
CA VAL A 69 -9.44 -1.52 1.22
C VAL A 69 -10.85 -2.14 1.12
N GLU A 70 -11.79 -1.42 0.52
CA GLU A 70 -13.16 -1.91 0.26
C GLU A 70 -13.19 -3.07 -0.74
N ALA A 71 -12.38 -3.00 -1.80
CA ALA A 71 -12.26 -4.06 -2.80
C ALA A 71 -11.70 -5.36 -2.21
N GLU A 72 -10.83 -5.27 -1.20
CA GLU A 72 -10.33 -6.41 -0.43
C GLU A 72 -11.33 -6.92 0.63
N GLY A 73 -12.55 -6.36 0.66
CA GLY A 73 -13.64 -6.82 1.54
C GLY A 73 -13.58 -6.26 2.96
N PHE A 74 -12.77 -5.23 3.20
CA PHE A 74 -12.65 -4.60 4.50
C PHE A 74 -13.35 -3.23 4.56
N VAL A 75 -13.72 -2.80 5.77
CA VAL A 75 -14.16 -1.42 6.00
C VAL A 75 -12.93 -0.53 6.20
N PRO A 76 -12.77 0.59 5.45
CA PRO A 76 -11.62 1.47 5.62
C PRO A 76 -11.51 2.04 7.04
N ALA A 77 -10.27 2.08 7.55
CA ALA A 77 -10.01 2.71 8.83
C ALA A 77 -10.36 4.21 8.80
N GLN A 78 -10.72 4.75 9.97
CA GLN A 78 -10.97 6.18 10.12
C GLN A 78 -9.72 7.00 9.75
N ALA A 79 -9.96 8.16 9.13
CA ALA A 79 -8.89 9.10 8.82
C ALA A 79 -8.23 9.61 10.12
N PRO A 80 -6.95 9.99 10.09
CA PRO A 80 -6.31 10.62 11.24
C PRO A 80 -7.02 11.94 11.58
N GLY A 81 -7.44 12.11 12.83
CA GLY A 81 -8.07 13.35 13.31
C GLY A 81 -9.56 13.50 13.01
N ALA A 82 -10.25 12.42 12.60
CA ALA A 82 -11.72 12.35 12.55
C ALA A 82 -12.35 12.17 13.93
#